data_AF-A0A800A0K0-F1
#
_entry.id   AF-A0A800A0K0-F1
#
_cell.length_a   1.000
_cell.length_b   1.000
_cell.length_c   1.000
_cell.angle_alpha   90.00
_cell.angle_beta   90.00
_cell.angle_gamma   90.00
#
_symmetry.space_group_name_H-M   'P 1'
#
loop_
_entity.id
_entity.type
_entity.pdbx_description
1 polymer ?
#
loop_
_entity_poly.entity_id
_entity_poly.type
_entity_poly.pdbx_seq_one_letter_code
_entity_poly.pdbx_strand_id
1 'polypeptide(L)'
;KVYLAIEPHGTFSLTPDGLLRIMSLSDSPWLGINYDTANVHRATYVETREGAYQWEVVGEKQDEVETLKKVVHKVVHVHVKDVVDARCVPLGEGEVDIAGCIRVLKEAGYEGALSVETEGEHSPEEGQVLIEKSRRYLLQLVGEGE
;
A
#
# COMPACT_ATOMS: atom_id res chain seq x y z
N LYS A 1 -20.63 2.23 8.64
CA LYS A 1 -20.61 1.82 7.21
C LYS A 1 -19.54 0.75 7.05
N VAL A 2 -19.70 -0.20 6.15
CA VAL A 2 -18.70 -1.25 5.89
C VAL A 2 -18.40 -1.22 4.38
N TYR A 3 -17.13 -1.26 4.02
CA TYR A 3 -16.68 -1.30 2.63
C TYR A 3 -15.99 -2.63 2.34
N LEU A 4 -16.16 -3.13 1.12
CA LEU A 4 -15.29 -4.14 0.53
C LEU A 4 -14.17 -3.39 -0.18
N ALA A 5 -12.93 -3.60 0.26
CA ALA A 5 -11.76 -2.94 -0.30
C ALA A 5 -10.90 -3.96 -1.06
N ILE A 6 -10.54 -3.63 -2.30
CA ILE A 6 -9.57 -4.40 -3.09
C ILE A 6 -8.19 -3.84 -2.85
N GLU A 7 -7.27 -4.70 -2.43
CA GLU A 7 -5.86 -4.35 -2.28
C GLU A 7 -5.13 -4.54 -3.62
N PRO A 8 -4.25 -3.60 -4.03
CA PRO A 8 -3.38 -3.80 -5.18
C PRO A 8 -2.40 -4.93 -4.85
N HIS A 9 -2.54 -6.07 -5.53
CA HIS A 9 -1.70 -7.25 -5.37
C HIS A 9 -1.85 -8.17 -6.60
N GLY A 10 -0.75 -8.76 -7.07
CA GLY A 10 -0.75 -9.63 -8.24
C GLY A 10 -1.01 -8.90 -9.58
N THR A 11 -1.22 -9.64 -10.66
CA THR A 11 -1.06 -9.09 -12.03
C THR A 11 -2.04 -7.97 -12.41
N PHE A 12 -3.27 -7.97 -11.92
CA PHE A 12 -4.33 -7.11 -12.46
C PHE A 12 -4.56 -5.81 -11.70
N SER A 13 -4.14 -5.71 -10.43
CA SER A 13 -4.44 -4.55 -9.58
C SER A 13 -3.19 -3.72 -9.22
N LEU A 14 -2.02 -4.04 -9.80
CA LEU A 14 -0.78 -3.29 -9.54
C LEU A 14 -0.66 -2.02 -10.39
N THR A 15 -1.46 -1.86 -11.45
CA THR A 15 -1.48 -0.66 -12.29
C THR A 15 -2.70 0.21 -12.01
N PRO A 16 -2.63 1.54 -12.23
CA PRO A 16 -3.78 2.42 -12.08
C PRO A 16 -4.94 2.03 -12.99
N ASP A 17 -4.67 1.67 -14.25
CA ASP A 17 -5.69 1.27 -15.21
C ASP A 17 -6.34 -0.06 -14.80
N GLY A 18 -5.55 -0.99 -14.26
CA GLY A 18 -6.03 -2.25 -13.69
C GLY A 18 -6.98 -2.03 -12.51
N LEU A 19 -6.58 -1.20 -11.54
CA LEU A 19 -7.43 -0.82 -10.41
C LEU A 19 -8.73 -0.16 -10.86
N LEU A 20 -8.66 0.82 -11.76
CA LEU A 20 -9.84 1.51 -12.28
C LEU A 20 -10.78 0.54 -13.02
N ARG A 21 -10.22 -0.39 -13.78
CA ARG A 21 -11.01 -1.42 -14.47
C ARG A 21 -11.70 -2.35 -13.47
N ILE A 22 -11.03 -2.78 -12.40
CA ILE A 22 -11.66 -3.59 -11.34
C ILE A 22 -12.78 -2.78 -10.66
N MET A 23 -12.53 -1.52 -10.32
CA MET A 23 -13.54 -0.63 -9.74
C MET A 23 -14.73 -0.37 -10.67
N SER A 24 -14.56 -0.50 -11.98
CA SER A 24 -15.64 -0.36 -12.98
C SER A 24 -16.54 -1.60 -13.10
N LEU A 25 -16.19 -2.73 -12.47
CA LEU A 25 -16.99 -3.95 -12.53
C LEU A 25 -18.31 -3.82 -11.75
N SER A 26 -18.45 -2.81 -10.89
CA SER A 26 -19.64 -2.56 -10.09
C SER A 26 -19.77 -1.10 -9.70
N ASP A 27 -20.97 -0.54 -9.82
CA ASP A 27 -21.31 0.82 -9.36
C ASP A 27 -21.62 0.91 -7.86
N SER A 28 -21.38 -0.17 -7.10
CA SER A 28 -21.66 -0.20 -5.67
C SER A 28 -20.84 0.86 -4.91
N PRO A 29 -21.47 1.73 -4.09
CA PRO A 29 -20.74 2.69 -3.26
C PRO A 29 -19.96 2.02 -2.12
N TRP A 30 -20.11 0.70 -1.94
CA TRP A 30 -19.43 -0.08 -0.91
C TRP A 30 -18.14 -0.74 -1.40
N LEU A 31 -17.85 -0.68 -2.70
CA LEU A 31 -16.60 -1.17 -3.29
C LEU A 31 -15.57 -0.04 -3.37
N GLY A 32 -14.38 -0.27 -2.84
CA GLY A 32 -13.28 0.68 -2.89
C GLY A 32 -11.92 0.00 -2.92
N ILE A 33 -10.87 0.78 -2.68
CA ILE A 33 -9.48 0.33 -2.71
C ILE A 33 -8.88 0.39 -1.30
N ASN A 34 -8.20 -0.68 -0.90
CA ASN A 34 -7.24 -0.68 0.20
C ASN A 34 -5.87 -0.40 -0.41
N TYR A 35 -5.43 0.85 -0.45
CA TYR A 35 -4.21 1.17 -1.20
C TYR A 35 -2.97 0.72 -0.41
N ASP A 36 -2.18 -0.19 -0.97
CA ASP A 36 -0.87 -0.58 -0.42
C ASP A 36 0.24 0.14 -1.19
N THR A 37 1.01 0.95 -0.47
CA THR A 37 2.11 1.75 -1.02
C THR A 37 3.25 0.89 -1.60
N ALA A 38 3.60 -0.22 -0.97
CA ALA A 38 4.72 -1.05 -1.40
C ALA A 38 4.34 -2.04 -2.50
N ASN A 39 3.10 -2.55 -2.52
CA ASN A 39 2.71 -3.49 -3.57
C ASN A 39 2.76 -2.82 -4.94
N VAL A 40 2.23 -1.61 -5.07
CA VAL A 40 2.32 -0.82 -6.31
C VAL A 40 3.78 -0.49 -6.64
N HIS A 41 4.57 -0.07 -5.65
CA HIS A 41 5.99 0.23 -5.84
C HIS A 41 6.76 -0.98 -6.38
N ARG A 42 6.45 -2.19 -5.91
CA ARG A 42 7.13 -3.39 -6.38
C ARG A 42 6.59 -3.77 -7.75
N ALA A 43 5.27 -3.87 -7.93
CA ALA A 43 4.53 -4.28 -9.15
C ALA A 43 5.01 -5.58 -9.85
N THR A 44 6.12 -6.16 -9.40
CA THR A 44 6.89 -7.24 -9.99
C THR A 44 7.04 -8.40 -8.99
N TYR A 45 6.29 -8.40 -7.90
CA TYR A 45 6.35 -9.44 -6.90
C TYR A 45 4.99 -10.09 -6.76
N VAL A 46 5.00 -11.42 -6.88
CA VAL A 46 3.86 -12.25 -6.51
C VAL A 46 4.45 -13.25 -5.51
N GLU A 47 3.83 -13.36 -4.34
CA GLU A 47 4.26 -14.36 -3.35
C GLU A 47 4.32 -15.75 -3.99
N THR A 48 5.52 -16.28 -4.09
CA THR A 48 5.74 -17.67 -4.47
C THR A 48 5.90 -18.47 -3.20
N ARG A 49 4.86 -19.19 -2.78
CA ARG A 49 4.98 -20.15 -1.69
C ARG A 49 5.79 -21.34 -2.20
N GLU A 50 6.73 -21.84 -1.38
CA GLU A 50 7.52 -23.02 -1.72
C GLU A 50 6.59 -24.20 -2.10
N GLY A 51 6.65 -24.64 -3.36
CA GLY A 51 5.84 -25.74 -3.89
C GLY A 51 4.43 -25.39 -4.41
N ALA A 52 3.99 -24.12 -4.40
CA ALA A 52 2.72 -23.73 -5.00
C ALA A 52 2.78 -22.34 -5.65
N TYR A 53 2.51 -22.31 -6.96
CA TYR A 53 2.37 -21.13 -7.81
C TYR A 53 3.60 -20.20 -7.83
N GLN A 54 4.63 -20.61 -8.58
CA GLN A 54 5.60 -19.66 -9.12
C GLN A 54 4.90 -18.83 -10.21
N TRP A 55 4.25 -17.73 -9.81
CA TRP A 55 3.74 -16.78 -10.78
C TRP A 55 4.93 -16.04 -11.39
N GLU A 56 5.04 -16.09 -12.72
CA GLU A 56 5.99 -15.22 -13.40
C GLU A 56 5.68 -13.77 -13.01
N VAL A 57 6.75 -13.04 -12.76
CA VAL A 57 6.73 -11.61 -12.54
C VAL A 57 6.28 -10.95 -13.85
N VAL A 58 4.97 -10.77 -14.01
CA VAL A 58 4.39 -10.12 -15.20
C VAL A 58 4.00 -8.70 -14.82
N GLY A 59 4.97 -7.78 -14.82
CA GLY A 59 4.72 -6.38 -14.50
C GLY A 59 5.96 -5.51 -14.59
N GLU A 60 5.75 -4.19 -14.66
CA GLU A 60 6.80 -3.18 -14.54
C GLU A 60 6.56 -2.39 -13.24
N LYS A 61 7.65 -1.98 -12.57
CA LYS A 61 7.62 -1.08 -11.41
C LYS A 61 6.67 0.07 -11.68
N GLN A 62 5.69 0.30 -10.81
CA GLN A 62 4.80 1.46 -10.91
C GLN A 62 5.24 2.53 -9.92
N ASP A 63 4.97 3.78 -10.27
CA ASP A 63 5.11 4.90 -9.36
C ASP A 63 3.89 4.91 -8.41
N GLU A 64 4.13 4.65 -7.14
CA GLU A 64 3.11 4.57 -6.09
C GLU A 64 2.37 5.90 -5.87
N VAL A 65 3.00 7.04 -6.13
CA VAL A 65 2.38 8.36 -5.93
C VAL A 65 1.48 8.69 -7.12
N GLU A 66 1.96 8.49 -8.34
CA GLU A 66 1.19 8.73 -9.56
C GLU A 66 0.03 7.75 -9.71
N THR A 67 0.23 6.50 -9.30
CA THR A 67 -0.86 5.51 -9.24
C THR A 67 -1.92 5.94 -8.24
N LEU A 68 -1.51 6.35 -7.02
CA LEU A 68 -2.44 6.81 -6.00
C LEU A 68 -3.23 8.03 -6.47
N LYS A 69 -2.59 9.04 -7.08
CA LYS A 69 -3.27 10.23 -7.62
C LYS A 69 -4.44 9.88 -8.55
N LYS A 70 -4.28 8.84 -9.39
CA LYS A 70 -5.33 8.41 -10.33
C LYS A 70 -6.51 7.73 -9.64
N VAL A 71 -6.27 7.05 -8.52
CA VAL A 71 -7.27 6.18 -7.88
C VAL A 71 -7.75 6.67 -6.52
N VAL A 72 -7.19 7.77 -5.99
CA VAL A 72 -7.45 8.27 -4.62
C VAL A 72 -8.94 8.47 -4.31
N HIS A 73 -9.73 8.85 -5.31
CA HIS A 73 -11.18 9.03 -5.20
C HIS A 73 -11.97 7.73 -4.94
N LYS A 74 -11.33 6.56 -5.06
CA LYS A 74 -11.87 5.23 -4.74
C LYS A 74 -11.22 4.60 -3.49
N VAL A 75 -10.26 5.28 -2.87
CA VAL A 75 -9.53 4.76 -1.70
C VAL A 75 -10.40 4.86 -0.45
N VAL A 76 -10.58 3.73 0.24
CA VAL A 76 -11.37 3.63 1.48
C VAL A 76 -10.53 3.14 2.65
N HIS A 77 -9.40 2.47 2.39
CA HIS A 77 -8.42 2.07 3.38
C HIS A 77 -7.01 2.18 2.80
N VAL A 78 -5.99 2.23 3.65
CA VAL A 78 -4.60 2.34 3.22
C VAL A 78 -3.74 1.44 4.09
N HIS A 79 -2.97 0.58 3.42
CA HIS A 79 -1.81 -0.06 3.99
C HIS A 79 -0.58 0.78 3.66
N VAL A 80 0.16 1.17 4.70
CA VAL A 80 1.44 1.85 4.55
C VAL A 80 2.51 0.83 4.85
N LYS A 81 3.24 0.45 3.80
CA LYS A 81 4.36 -0.49 3.84
C LYS A 81 5.55 0.15 3.14
N ASP A 82 6.74 -0.11 3.68
CA ASP A 82 8.01 0.33 3.11
C ASP A 82 8.92 -0.88 2.88
N VAL A 83 9.72 -0.82 1.83
CA VAL A 83 10.58 -1.93 1.41
C VAL A 83 11.95 -1.44 0.93
N VAL A 84 12.96 -2.29 1.12
CA VAL A 84 14.22 -2.25 0.38
C VAL A 84 14.30 -3.55 -0.41
N ASP A 85 14.43 -3.46 -1.73
CA ASP A 85 14.20 -4.58 -2.64
C ASP A 85 12.85 -5.30 -2.35
N ALA A 86 12.92 -6.54 -1.84
CA ALA A 86 11.77 -7.36 -1.46
C ALA A 86 11.50 -7.39 0.06
N ARG A 87 12.35 -6.76 0.87
CA ARG A 87 12.31 -6.86 2.32
C ARG A 87 11.54 -5.71 2.94
N CYS A 88 10.54 -6.03 3.77
CA CYS A 88 9.85 -5.05 4.59
C CYS A 88 10.79 -4.39 5.60
N VAL A 89 10.71 -3.07 5.72
CA VAL A 89 11.50 -2.27 6.66
C VAL A 89 10.60 -1.27 7.40
N PRO A 90 11.06 -0.65 8.51
CA PRO A 90 10.33 0.43 9.15
C PRO A 90 10.06 1.58 8.16
N LEU A 91 8.89 2.21 8.27
CA LEU A 91 8.51 3.30 7.35
C LEU A 91 9.52 4.45 7.41
N GLY A 92 9.95 4.91 6.23
CA GLY A 92 10.95 5.97 6.06
C GLY A 92 12.39 5.47 6.03
N GLU A 93 12.61 4.15 6.17
CA GLU A 93 13.92 3.51 6.03
C GLU A 93 14.06 2.75 4.69
N GLY A 94 13.01 2.71 3.86
CA GLY A 94 13.02 2.04 2.56
C GLY A 94 12.98 2.99 1.37
N GLU A 95 12.46 2.47 0.26
CA GLU A 95 12.52 3.09 -1.07
C GLU A 95 11.17 3.64 -1.54
N VAL A 96 10.08 3.40 -0.80
CA VAL A 96 8.73 3.83 -1.18
C VAL A 96 8.53 5.30 -0.80
N ASP A 97 8.03 6.13 -1.71
CA ASP A 97 7.66 7.54 -1.46
C ASP A 97 6.35 7.65 -0.66
N ILE A 98 6.43 7.26 0.60
CA ILE A 98 5.33 7.32 1.56
C ILE A 98 4.92 8.77 1.81
N ALA A 99 5.87 9.69 1.93
CA ALA A 99 5.58 11.11 2.14
C ALA A 99 4.76 11.68 0.97
N GLY A 100 5.10 11.31 -0.26
CA GLY A 100 4.34 11.61 -1.46
C GLY A 100 2.92 11.03 -1.41
N CYS A 101 2.77 9.76 -1.03
CA CYS A 101 1.46 9.12 -0.87
C CYS A 101 0.59 9.82 0.19
N ILE A 102 1.14 10.11 1.38
CA ILE A 102 0.42 10.80 2.46
C ILE A 102 -0.02 12.20 2.01
N ARG A 103 0.81 12.92 1.26
CA ARG A 103 0.44 14.23 0.69
C ARG A 103 -0.77 14.11 -0.25
N VAL A 104 -0.78 13.12 -1.15
CA VAL A 104 -1.92 12.90 -2.06
C VAL A 104 -3.20 12.59 -1.29
N LEU A 105 -3.12 11.74 -0.25
CA LEU A 105 -4.26 11.42 0.61
C LEU A 105 -4.81 12.68 1.32
N LYS A 106 -3.92 13.51 1.87
CA LYS A 106 -4.28 14.78 2.52
C LYS A 106 -4.95 15.75 1.55
N GLU A 107 -4.37 15.95 0.37
CA GLU A 107 -4.91 16.83 -0.67
C GLU A 107 -6.28 16.36 -1.17
N ALA A 108 -6.52 15.05 -1.17
CA ALA A 108 -7.82 14.46 -1.51
C ALA A 108 -8.84 14.46 -0.35
N GLY A 109 -8.46 14.91 0.84
CA GLY A 109 -9.33 14.93 2.02
C GLY A 109 -9.61 13.54 2.61
N TYR A 110 -8.67 12.61 2.51
CA TYR A 110 -8.80 11.29 3.13
C TYR A 110 -8.76 11.39 4.66
N GLU A 111 -9.80 10.91 5.33
CA GLU A 111 -9.96 10.93 6.80
C GLU A 111 -9.94 9.51 7.42
N GLY A 112 -9.61 8.50 6.62
CA GLY A 112 -9.59 7.11 7.09
C GLY A 112 -8.31 6.74 7.85
N ALA A 113 -8.27 5.50 8.34
CA ALA A 113 -7.11 4.99 9.06
C ALA A 113 -5.94 4.66 8.12
N LEU A 114 -4.73 4.98 8.56
CA LEU A 114 -3.49 4.47 7.99
C LEU A 114 -3.10 3.20 8.77
N SER A 115 -3.06 2.06 8.10
CA SER A 115 -2.68 0.78 8.69
C SER A 115 -1.21 0.48 8.35
N VAL A 116 -0.36 0.28 9.36
CA VAL A 116 1.01 -0.18 9.12
C VAL A 116 0.97 -1.67 8.81
N GLU A 117 1.50 -2.06 7.64
CA GLU A 117 1.54 -3.46 7.22
C GLU A 117 2.96 -4.02 7.25
N THR A 118 3.09 -5.31 7.51
CA THR A 118 4.35 -6.04 7.57
C THR A 118 4.20 -7.44 6.96
N GLU A 119 5.29 -8.03 6.47
CA GLU A 119 5.31 -9.41 5.91
C GLU A 119 5.31 -10.52 6.97
N GLY A 120 5.38 -10.18 8.26
CA GLY A 120 5.32 -11.17 9.36
C GLY A 120 6.54 -12.11 9.50
N GLU A 121 7.60 -11.93 8.71
CA GLU A 121 8.82 -12.76 8.75
C GLU A 121 9.77 -12.47 9.93
N HIS A 122 9.28 -11.81 10.99
CA HIS A 122 10.09 -11.27 12.08
C HIS A 122 9.65 -11.78 13.46
N SER A 123 10.54 -11.70 14.45
CA SER A 123 10.17 -11.97 15.85
C SER A 123 9.23 -10.89 16.40
N PRO A 124 8.41 -11.18 17.42
CA PRO A 124 7.56 -10.16 18.05
C PRO A 124 8.33 -8.88 18.47
N GLU A 125 9.57 -9.03 18.94
CA GLU A 125 10.43 -7.91 19.35
C GLU A 125 10.88 -7.07 18.16
N GLU A 126 11.27 -7.71 17.06
CA GLU A 126 11.61 -7.03 15.81
C GLU A 126 10.40 -6.30 15.23
N GLY A 127 9.22 -6.93 15.29
CA GLY A 127 7.94 -6.35 14.88
C GLY A 127 7.56 -5.13 15.70
N GLN A 128 7.74 -5.18 17.02
CA GLN A 128 7.51 -4.03 17.89
C GLN A 128 8.40 -2.85 17.50
N VAL A 129 9.70 -3.07 17.28
CA VAL A 129 10.63 -2.01 16.87
C VAL A 129 10.21 -1.41 15.52
N LEU A 130 9.80 -2.24 14.57
CA LEU A 130 9.31 -1.80 13.27
C LEU A 130 8.06 -0.93 13.41
N ILE A 131 7.06 -1.39 14.16
CA ILE A 131 5.80 -0.67 14.38
C ILE A 131 6.04 0.67 15.09
N GLU A 132 6.86 0.70 16.14
CA GLU A 132 7.15 1.93 16.90
C GLU A 132 7.88 2.99 16.07
N LYS A 133 8.85 2.57 15.26
CA LYS A 133 9.54 3.46 14.31
C LYS A 133 8.57 3.99 13.26
N SER A 134 7.79 3.09 12.66
CA SER A 134 6.81 3.41 11.61
C SER A 134 5.74 4.38 12.10
N ARG A 135 5.22 4.17 13.31
CA ARG A 135 4.26 5.07 13.95
C ARG A 135 4.86 6.47 14.14
N ARG A 136 6.10 6.58 14.64
CA ARG A 136 6.77 7.88 14.82
C ARG A 136 6.93 8.62 13.49
N TYR A 137 7.35 7.91 12.45
CA TYR A 137 7.47 8.46 11.10
C TYR A 137 6.12 8.99 10.57
N LEU A 138 5.05 8.20 10.69
CA LEU A 138 3.72 8.62 10.26
C LEU A 138 3.21 9.85 11.02
N LEU A 139 3.39 9.91 12.35
CA LEU A 139 2.99 11.08 13.16
C LEU A 139 3.66 12.37 12.70
N GLN A 140 4.95 12.30 12.35
CA GLN A 140 5.68 13.43 11.78
C GLN A 140 5.08 13.87 10.44
N LEU A 141 4.73 12.93 9.56
CA LEU A 141 4.13 13.24 8.25
C LEU A 141 2.71 13.78 8.37
N VAL A 142 1.89 13.25 9.28
CA VAL A 142 0.51 13.72 9.45
C VAL A 142 0.43 15.08 10.15
N GLY A 143 1.51 15.53 10.81
CA GLY A 143 1.57 16.81 11.51
C GLY A 143 1.11 16.71 12.95
N GLU A 144 1.19 15.52 13.54
CA GLU A 144 0.85 15.22 14.94
C GLU A 144 2.12 14.92 15.78
N GLY A 145 3.28 15.38 15.30
CA GLY A 145 4.58 15.23 15.97
C GLY A 145 4.92 16.43 16.85
N GLU A 146 4.73 16.25 18.16
CA GLU A 146 4.91 17.19 19.30
C GLU A 146 3.86 18.31 19.47
#